data_AF-A0A3A5L5I5-F1
#
_entry.id   AF-A0A3A5L5I5-F1
#
_cell.length_a   1.000
_cell.length_b   1.000
_cell.length_c   1.000
_cell.angle_alpha   90.00
_cell.angle_beta   90.00
_cell.angle_gamma   90.00
#
_symmetry.space_group_name_H-M   'P 1'
#
loop_
_entity.id
_entity.type
_entity.pdbx_description
1 polymer ?
#
loop_
_entity_poly.entity_id
_entity_poly.type
_entity_poly.pdbx_seq_one_letter_code
_entity_poly.pdbx_strand_id
1 'polypeptide(L)'
;MTPFASVALFRRNGGVVFRPPRKERPNDATQARKAAMRFWSGIHGEALIKVFLVREFAGKLELSERGPADALWKGYDREIRGAEAEPHIAACLIELGVDPNVAPPPLPDVLNINGFVYRREI
;
A
#
# COMPACT_ATOMS: atom_id res chain seq x y z
N MET A 1 -1.52 -3.28 17.39
CA MET A 1 -1.04 -2.02 16.78
C MET A 1 -0.49 -2.38 15.42
N THR A 2 -1.11 -1.92 14.34
CA THR A 2 -0.73 -2.37 12.99
C THR A 2 0.38 -1.49 12.43
N PRO A 3 1.55 -2.06 12.07
CA PRO A 3 2.67 -1.29 11.57
C PRO A 3 2.39 -0.76 10.16
N PHE A 4 3.09 0.31 9.79
CA PHE A 4 3.14 0.80 8.42
C PHE A 4 4.43 0.32 7.74
N ALA A 5 4.36 0.09 6.43
CA ALA A 5 5.52 -0.10 5.58
C ALA A 5 5.49 0.92 4.45
N SER A 6 6.67 1.40 4.03
CA SER A 6 6.79 2.30 2.89
C SER A 6 7.73 1.75 1.83
N VAL A 7 7.44 2.08 0.57
CA VAL A 7 8.27 1.76 -0.59
C VAL A 7 8.24 2.94 -1.55
N ALA A 8 9.31 3.15 -2.31
CA ALA A 8 9.38 4.20 -3.31
C ALA A 8 9.78 3.65 -4.67
N LEU A 9 9.17 4.23 -5.71
CA LEU A 9 9.52 4.02 -7.10
C LEU A 9 10.51 5.10 -7.54
N PHE A 10 11.54 4.68 -8.24
CA PHE A 10 12.59 5.54 -8.77
C PHE A 10 12.77 5.31 -10.27
N ARG A 11 13.15 6.37 -10.98
CA ARG A 11 13.60 6.29 -12.36
C ARG A 11 15.10 5.99 -12.36
N ARG A 12 15.50 4.89 -13.00
CA ARG A 12 16.90 4.50 -13.15
C ARG A 12 17.14 3.87 -14.53
N ASN A 13 18.12 4.38 -15.27
CA ASN A 13 18.56 3.84 -16.57
C ASN A 13 17.41 3.57 -17.57
N GLY A 14 16.44 4.48 -17.70
CA GLY A 14 15.31 4.28 -18.62
C GLY A 14 14.25 3.28 -18.12
N GLY A 15 14.40 2.72 -16.91
CA GLY A 15 13.43 1.86 -16.23
C GLY A 15 12.83 2.48 -14.97
N VAL A 16 11.81 1.82 -14.41
CA VAL A 16 11.27 2.08 -13.07
C VAL A 16 11.75 0.97 -12.15
N VAL A 17 12.35 1.33 -11.03
CA VAL A 17 12.85 0.40 -10.01
C VAL A 17 12.27 0.77 -8.66
N PHE A 18 12.20 -0.18 -7.73
CA PHE A 18 11.86 0.09 -6.34
C PHE A 18 12.93 -0.51 -5.43
N ARG A 19 13.16 0.14 -4.29
CA ARG A 19 14.08 -0.36 -3.26
C ARG A 19 13.33 -1.24 -2.27
N PRO A 20 14.03 -2.06 -1.47
CA PRO A 20 13.39 -2.84 -0.43
C PRO A 20 12.53 -1.95 0.48
N PRO A 21 11.31 -2.39 0.82
CA PRO A 21 10.41 -1.64 1.67
C PRO A 21 10.98 -1.49 3.08
N ARG A 22 10.43 -0.54 3.83
CA ARG A 22 10.87 -0.22 5.18
C ARG A 22 9.68 -0.13 6.12
N LYS A 23 9.78 -0.73 7.31
CA LYS A 23 8.88 -0.42 8.43
C LYS A 23 9.00 1.02 8.88
N GLU A 24 7.85 1.68 8.98
CA GLU A 24 7.74 3.00 9.57
C GLU A 24 7.49 2.87 11.08
N ARG A 25 8.26 3.63 11.87
CA ARG A 25 8.12 3.66 13.33
C ARG A 25 6.83 4.33 13.81
N PRO A 26 6.35 5.43 13.19
CA PRO A 26 5.13 6.07 13.65
C PRO A 26 3.91 5.16 13.51
N ASN A 27 3.00 5.24 14.48
CA ASN A 27 1.71 4.55 14.50
C ASN A 27 0.55 5.40 13.97
N ASP A 28 0.81 6.68 13.68
CA ASP A 28 -0.11 7.61 13.07
C ASP A 28 0.18 7.76 11.56
N ALA A 29 -0.87 7.70 10.74
CA ALA A 29 -0.74 7.74 9.28
C ALA A 29 -0.13 9.04 8.76
N THR A 30 -0.37 10.17 9.42
CA THR A 30 0.19 11.47 9.03
C THR A 30 1.69 11.51 9.28
N GLN A 31 2.12 11.04 10.45
CA GLN A 31 3.53 10.97 10.81
C GLN A 31 4.29 9.93 9.98
N ALA A 32 3.68 8.77 9.74
CA ALA A 32 4.26 7.73 8.88
C ALA A 32 4.44 8.23 7.44
N ARG A 33 3.44 8.93 6.88
CA ARG A 33 3.53 9.59 5.56
C ARG A 33 4.69 10.59 5.50
N LYS A 34 4.79 11.48 6.49
CA LYS A 34 5.90 12.46 6.56
C LYS A 34 7.26 11.78 6.66
N ALA A 35 7.38 10.75 7.51
CA ALA A 35 8.62 10.00 7.70
C ALA A 35 9.06 9.29 6.41
N ALA A 36 8.14 8.59 5.76
CA ALA A 36 8.38 7.90 4.49
C ALA A 36 8.85 8.88 3.41
N MET A 37 8.11 9.97 3.18
CA MET A 37 8.47 10.95 2.16
C MET A 37 9.85 11.56 2.42
N ARG A 38 10.13 11.96 3.67
CA ARG A 38 11.42 12.54 4.05
C ARG A 38 12.57 11.56 3.81
N PHE A 39 12.40 10.29 4.16
CA PHE A 39 13.41 9.27 3.96
C PHE A 39 13.67 9.04 2.46
N TRP A 40 12.63 8.74 1.68
CA TRP A 40 12.78 8.39 0.27
C TRP A 40 13.23 9.56 -0.61
N SER A 41 12.86 10.79 -0.25
CA SER A 41 13.34 12.01 -0.94
C SER A 41 14.81 12.32 -0.64
N GLY A 42 15.35 11.78 0.47
CA GLY A 42 16.75 11.93 0.85
C GLY A 42 17.69 10.97 0.12
N ILE A 43 17.18 10.05 -0.71
CA ILE A 43 18.00 9.14 -1.48
C ILE A 43 18.51 9.85 -2.74
N HIS A 44 19.83 9.96 -2.86
CA HIS A 44 20.50 10.57 -4.00
C HIS A 44 20.86 9.55 -5.09
N GLY A 45 21.04 10.03 -6.32
CA GLY A 45 21.49 9.23 -7.47
C GLY A 45 20.38 8.59 -8.31
N GLU A 46 19.13 8.70 -7.90
CA GLU A 46 17.96 8.21 -8.63
C GLU A 46 16.83 9.25 -8.55
N ALA A 47 16.02 9.40 -9.60
CA ALA A 47 14.92 10.36 -9.57
C ALA A 47 13.68 9.70 -8.94
N LEU A 48 13.23 10.21 -7.80
CA LEU A 48 12.02 9.74 -7.12
C LEU A 48 10.79 9.97 -8.02
N ILE A 49 9.96 8.95 -8.18
CA ILE A 49 8.71 9.01 -8.95
C ILE A 49 7.52 9.09 -7.99
N LYS A 50 7.44 8.16 -7.04
CA LYS A 50 6.30 8.02 -6.14
C LYS A 50 6.70 7.29 -4.88
N VAL A 51 6.14 7.71 -3.74
CA VAL A 51 6.24 7.02 -2.46
C VAL A 51 4.88 6.41 -2.16
N PHE A 52 4.89 5.17 -1.69
CA PHE A 52 3.74 4.45 -1.19
C PHE A 52 3.93 4.17 0.30
N LEU A 53 2.87 4.34 1.05
CA LEU A 53 2.73 3.92 2.44
C LEU A 53 1.58 2.92 2.50
N VAL A 54 1.81 1.82 3.19
CA VAL A 54 0.92 0.66 3.22
C VAL A 54 0.70 0.28 4.68
N ARG A 55 -0.56 0.02 5.06
CA ARG A 55 -0.89 -0.69 6.29
C ARG A 55 -1.99 -1.70 6.03
N GLU A 56 -1.97 -2.78 6.78
CA GLU A 56 -3.18 -3.57 7.00
C GLU A 56 -4.03 -2.86 8.07
N PHE A 57 -5.32 -2.74 7.83
CA PHE A 57 -6.26 -2.22 8.82
C PHE A 57 -7.64 -2.82 8.58
N ALA A 58 -8.20 -3.42 9.63
CA ALA A 58 -9.54 -4.02 9.61
C ALA A 58 -9.75 -5.03 8.46
N GLY A 59 -8.73 -5.82 8.14
CA GLY A 59 -8.80 -6.85 7.08
C GLY A 59 -8.66 -6.30 5.67
N LYS A 60 -8.37 -5.01 5.51
CA LYS A 60 -8.11 -4.36 4.21
C LYS A 60 -6.70 -3.80 4.16
N LEU A 61 -6.23 -3.55 2.94
CA LEU A 61 -5.02 -2.80 2.71
C LEU A 61 -5.37 -1.33 2.52
N GLU A 62 -4.93 -0.48 3.44
CA GLU A 62 -4.96 0.96 3.23
C GLU A 62 -3.66 1.42 2.61
N LEU A 63 -3.77 2.16 1.51
CA LEU A 63 -2.63 2.74 0.81
C LEU A 63 -2.70 4.25 0.86
N SER A 64 -1.53 4.85 0.91
CA SER A 64 -1.35 6.27 0.64
C SER A 64 -0.20 6.42 -0.33
N GLU A 65 -0.40 7.17 -1.41
CA GLU A 65 0.64 7.44 -2.39
C GLU A 65 0.83 8.94 -2.63
N ARG A 66 2.05 9.31 -2.98
CA ARG A 66 2.41 10.69 -3.32
C ARG A 66 3.66 10.76 -4.18
N GLY A 67 3.60 11.50 -5.28
CA GLY A 67 4.78 11.90 -6.05
C GLY A 67 5.52 13.11 -5.45
N PRO A 68 6.79 13.34 -5.80
CA PRO A 68 7.56 14.44 -5.22
C PRO A 68 7.01 15.84 -5.55
N ALA A 69 6.36 15.99 -6.71
CA ALA A 69 5.72 17.23 -7.13
C ALA A 69 4.26 17.34 -6.67
N ASP A 70 3.67 16.27 -6.11
CA ASP A 70 2.28 16.29 -5.67
C ASP A 70 2.15 17.05 -4.36
N ALA A 71 1.14 17.92 -4.27
CA ALA A 71 0.86 18.68 -3.05
C ALA A 71 0.28 17.79 -1.92
N LEU A 72 -0.54 16.80 -2.29
CA LEU A 72 -1.32 16.00 -1.35
C LEU A 72 -1.03 14.50 -1.51
N TRP A 73 -1.23 13.77 -0.41
CA TRP A 73 -1.28 12.31 -0.45
C TRP A 73 -2.64 11.84 -0.95
N LYS A 74 -2.64 10.86 -1.85
CA LYS A 74 -3.84 10.17 -2.31
C LYS A 74 -3.99 8.90 -1.49
N GLY A 75 -5.10 8.77 -0.77
CA GLY A 75 -5.42 7.59 0.02
C GLY A 75 -6.51 6.76 -0.66
N TYR A 76 -6.39 5.44 -0.59
CA TYR A 76 -7.42 4.51 -1.05
C TYR A 76 -7.25 3.16 -0.37
N ASP A 77 -8.36 2.43 -0.27
CA ASP A 77 -8.42 1.11 0.33
C ASP A 77 -8.56 0.07 -0.78
N ARG A 78 -8.01 -1.13 -0.54
CA ARG A 78 -8.22 -2.28 -1.42
C ARG A 78 -8.18 -3.58 -0.64
N GLU A 79 -8.60 -4.64 -1.30
CA GLU A 79 -8.48 -5.99 -0.79
C GLU A 79 -7.00 -6.40 -0.70
N ILE A 80 -6.66 -7.18 0.33
CA ILE A 80 -5.29 -7.69 0.51
C ILE A 80 -4.96 -8.71 -0.59
N ARG A 81 -5.94 -9.53 -0.99
CA ARG A 81 -5.82 -10.43 -2.14
C ARG A 81 -5.75 -9.63 -3.45
N GLY A 82 -4.85 -10.02 -4.35
CA GLY A 82 -4.59 -9.32 -5.61
C GLY A 82 -3.50 -8.26 -5.50
N ALA A 83 -3.06 -7.89 -4.29
CA ALA A 83 -1.96 -6.96 -4.09
C ALA A 83 -0.61 -7.52 -4.59
N GLU A 84 -0.50 -8.83 -4.76
CA GLU A 84 0.63 -9.52 -5.39
C GLU A 84 0.85 -9.14 -6.86
N ALA A 85 -0.18 -8.62 -7.54
CA ALA A 85 -0.07 -8.11 -8.92
C ALA A 85 0.84 -6.86 -9.01
N GLU A 86 1.11 -6.20 -7.88
CA GLU A 86 1.98 -5.04 -7.78
C GLU A 86 3.22 -5.38 -6.93
N PRO A 87 4.37 -5.67 -7.56
CA PRO A 87 5.55 -6.19 -6.85
C PRO A 87 6.04 -5.32 -5.69
N HIS A 88 5.92 -4.00 -5.83
CA HIS A 88 6.32 -3.05 -4.80
C HIS A 88 5.40 -3.09 -3.57
N ILE A 89 4.10 -3.28 -3.76
CA ILE A 89 3.16 -3.45 -2.64
C ILE A 89 3.26 -4.85 -2.04
N ALA A 90 3.44 -5.88 -2.88
CA ALA A 90 3.71 -7.25 -2.42
C ALA A 90 4.92 -7.29 -1.47
N ALA A 91 5.99 -6.56 -1.81
CA ALA A 91 7.15 -6.41 -0.93
C ALA A 91 6.77 -5.77 0.42
N CYS A 92 5.94 -4.72 0.42
CA CYS A 92 5.44 -4.12 1.67
C CYS A 92 4.65 -5.11 2.52
N LEU A 93 3.86 -6.01 1.92
CA LEU A 93 3.13 -7.04 2.67
C LEU A 93 4.07 -8.02 3.36
N ILE A 94 5.12 -8.46 2.66
CA ILE A 94 6.17 -9.31 3.24
C ILE A 94 6.83 -8.60 4.42
N GLU A 95 7.20 -7.33 4.26
CA GLU A 95 7.78 -6.52 5.33
C GLU A 95 6.83 -6.42 6.53
N LEU A 96 5.53 -6.23 6.29
CA LEU A 96 4.50 -6.18 7.33
C LEU A 96 4.19 -7.55 7.96
N GLY A 97 4.65 -8.66 7.35
CA GLY A 97 4.30 -10.01 7.77
C GLY A 97 2.85 -10.39 7.45
N VAL A 98 2.26 -9.76 6.43
CA VAL A 98 0.89 -10.01 5.97
C VAL A 98 0.94 -11.03 4.84
N ASP A 99 0.27 -12.17 5.03
CA ASP A 99 0.10 -13.19 3.98
C ASP A 99 -1.23 -12.97 3.23
N PRO A 100 -1.21 -12.62 1.93
CA PRO A 100 -2.42 -12.46 1.13
C PRO A 100 -3.28 -13.72 1.03
N ASN A 101 -2.68 -14.92 1.15
CA ASN A 101 -3.40 -16.19 1.01
C ASN A 101 -4.26 -16.50 2.23
N VAL A 102 -3.89 -15.96 3.39
CA VAL A 102 -4.63 -16.11 4.66
C VAL A 102 -5.70 -15.02 4.80
N ALA A 103 -5.59 -13.93 4.03
CA ALA A 103 -6.59 -12.87 4.04
C ALA A 103 -7.97 -13.42 3.59
N PRO A 104 -9.08 -12.95 4.20
CA PRO A 104 -10.41 -13.37 3.80
C PRO A 104 -10.63 -13.10 2.31
N PRO A 105 -11.38 -13.96 1.60
CA PRO A 105 -11.72 -13.72 0.21
C PRO A 105 -12.51 -12.41 0.08
N PRO A 106 -12.42 -11.71 -1.06
CA PRO A 106 -13.23 -10.52 -1.30
C PRO A 106 -14.71 -10.88 -1.15
N LEU A 107 -15.48 -9.96 -0.57
CA LEU A 107 -16.94 -10.12 -0.49
C LEU A 107 -17.49 -10.30 -1.91
N PRO A 108 -18.27 -11.36 -2.17
CA PRO A 108 -18.85 -11.58 -3.48
C PRO A 108 -19.84 -10.46 -3.81
N ASP A 109 -19.91 -10.07 -5.08
CA ASP A 109 -20.83 -9.03 -5.55
C ASP A 109 -22.30 -9.44 -5.38
N VAL A 110 -22.55 -10.74 -5.21
CA VAL A 110 -23.86 -11.31 -4.96
C VAL A 110 -23.79 -12.23 -3.74
N LEU A 111 -24.62 -11.95 -2.74
CA LEU A 111 -24.85 -12.81 -1.58
C LEU A 111 -26.26 -13.39 -1.68
N ASN A 112 -26.39 -14.71 -1.52
CA ASN A 112 -27.69 -15.37 -1.46
C ASN A 112 -27.91 -15.87 -0.03
N ILE A 113 -28.82 -15.24 0.72
CA ILE A 113 -29.08 -15.52 2.13
C ILE A 113 -30.57 -15.80 2.28
N ASN A 114 -30.94 -16.99 2.75
CA ASN A 114 -32.34 -17.41 2.95
C ASN A 114 -33.23 -17.24 1.70
N GLY A 115 -32.66 -17.42 0.50
CA GLY A 115 -33.37 -17.25 -0.78
C GLY A 115 -33.49 -15.80 -1.27
N PHE A 116 -32.96 -14.83 -0.53
CA PHE A 116 -32.86 -13.44 -0.97
C PHE A 116 -31.49 -13.15 -1.59
N VAL A 117 -31.51 -12.50 -2.75
CA VAL A 117 -30.31 -12.10 -3.48
C VAL A 117 -29.97 -10.65 -3.15
N TYR A 118 -28.89 -10.47 -2.40
CA TYR A 118 -28.30 -9.16 -2.10
C TYR A 118 -27.21 -8.88 -3.12
N ARG A 119 -27.29 -7.75 -3.82
CA ARG A 119 -26.23 -7.29 -4.73
C ARG A 119 -25.49 -6.13 -4.09
N ARG A 120 -24.16 -6.15 -4.17
CA ARG A 120 -23.33 -5.02 -3.74
C ARG A 120 -23.50 -3.88 -4.73
N GLU A 121 -23.86 -2.70 -4.23
CA GLU A 121 -23.86 -1.47 -5.03
C GLU A 121 -22.40 -1.03 -5.22
N ILE A 122 -21.98 -0.81 -6.47
CA ILE A 122 -20.59 -0.50 -6.87
C ILE A 122 -20.50 0.95 -7.29
#